data_AF-A0A7S0LKG0-F1
#
_entry.id   AF-A0A7S0LKG0-F1
#
_cell.length_a   1.000
_cell.length_b   1.000
_cell.length_c   1.000
_cell.angle_alpha   90.00
_cell.angle_beta   90.00
_cell.angle_gamma   90.00
#
_symmetry.space_group_name_H-M   'P 1'
#
loop_
_entity.id
_entity.type
_entity.pdbx_description
1 polymer ?
#
loop_
_entity_poly.entity_id
_entity_poly.type
_entity_poly.pdbx_seq_one_letter_code
_entity_poly.pdbx_strand_id
1 'polypeptide(L)'
;VKPVDEMEQHVVMCSIVVWIVLLEMATRVLSTFAARKLCHAGCGLGIMYLDSAQLTARCFVWVVAAGSIAMTWDLSPLPPFRFSRPRDVGITVYLILVSVWFALRLPATVLAPLFFADPAGAVVGKALSWYLGSRWNPAWCGSKTVGGSVAVFSFTWLSITYDCSPLQR
;
A
#
# COMPACT_ATOMS: atom_id res chain seq x y z
N VAL A 1 12.46 -16.01 -12.09
CA VAL A 1 11.95 -14.66 -12.43
C VAL A 1 12.94 -14.06 -13.42
N LYS A 2 12.51 -13.67 -14.63
CA LYS A 2 13.41 -12.99 -15.58
C LYS A 2 13.80 -11.64 -14.98
N PRO A 3 15.06 -11.17 -15.13
CA PRO A 3 15.43 -9.83 -14.74
C PRO A 3 14.53 -8.85 -15.51
N VAL A 4 13.88 -7.95 -14.77
CA VAL A 4 13.06 -6.88 -15.36
C VAL A 4 14.00 -5.87 -16.00
N ASP A 5 13.69 -5.43 -17.22
CA ASP A 5 14.53 -4.49 -17.94
C ASP A 5 14.65 -3.17 -17.15
N GLU A 6 15.81 -2.53 -17.18
CA GLU A 6 16.04 -1.26 -16.47
C GLU A 6 15.04 -0.20 -16.96
N MET A 7 14.72 -0.17 -18.25
CA MET A 7 13.72 0.75 -18.80
C MET A 7 12.33 0.51 -18.19
N GLU A 8 11.91 -0.75 -18.05
CA GLU A 8 10.63 -1.11 -17.44
C GLU A 8 10.56 -0.64 -15.97
N GLN A 9 11.65 -0.79 -15.22
CA GLN A 9 11.75 -0.30 -13.83
C GLN A 9 11.53 1.20 -13.74
N HIS A 10 12.18 2.00 -14.60
CA HIS A 10 12.00 3.45 -14.61
C HIS A 10 10.59 3.86 -14.97
N VAL A 11 9.94 3.18 -15.93
CA VAL A 11 8.54 3.42 -16.29
C VAL A 11 7.62 3.19 -15.09
N VAL A 12 7.84 2.11 -14.32
CA VAL A 12 7.07 1.82 -13.11
C VAL A 12 7.29 2.91 -12.04
N MET A 13 8.54 3.31 -11.78
CA MET A 13 8.86 4.37 -10.83
C MET A 13 8.18 5.70 -11.20
N CYS A 14 8.27 6.11 -12.47
CA CYS A 14 7.58 7.29 -12.98
C CYS A 14 6.06 7.18 -12.84
N SER A 15 5.50 6.00 -13.12
CA SER A 15 4.06 5.75 -12.98
C SER A 15 3.58 5.89 -11.53
N ILE A 16 4.38 5.44 -10.54
CA ILE A 16 4.07 5.62 -9.12
C ILE A 16 4.04 7.12 -8.76
N VAL A 17 5.01 7.91 -9.22
CA VAL A 17 5.05 9.35 -8.96
C VAL A 17 3.85 10.05 -9.58
N VAL A 18 3.56 9.76 -10.85
CA VAL A 18 2.38 10.30 -11.55
C VAL A 18 1.09 9.91 -10.83
N TRP A 19 0.97 8.65 -10.38
CA TRP A 19 -0.18 8.17 -9.63
C TRP A 19 -0.40 8.95 -8.32
N ILE A 20 0.65 9.19 -7.55
CA ILE A 20 0.60 9.99 -6.32
C ILE A 20 0.09 11.42 -6.61
N VAL A 21 0.65 12.08 -7.63
CA VAL A 21 0.25 13.45 -8.01
C VAL A 21 -1.20 13.48 -8.50
N LEU A 22 -1.62 12.52 -9.33
CA LEU A 22 -3.01 12.42 -9.79
C LEU A 22 -3.97 12.26 -8.61
N LEU A 23 -3.63 11.40 -7.64
CA LEU A 23 -4.45 11.23 -6.44
C LEU A 23 -4.48 12.48 -5.58
N GLU A 24 -3.39 13.23 -5.46
CA GLU A 24 -3.37 14.51 -4.75
C GLU A 24 -4.30 15.54 -5.44
N MET A 25 -4.26 15.63 -6.77
CA MET A 25 -5.05 16.59 -7.55
C MET A 25 -6.54 16.23 -7.69
N ALA A 26 -6.91 14.94 -7.56
CA ALA A 26 -8.28 14.45 -7.75
C ALA A 26 -9.23 14.78 -6.58
N THR A 27 -9.18 16.01 -6.06
CA THR A 27 -9.96 16.46 -4.89
C THR A 27 -11.46 16.52 -5.13
N ARG A 28 -11.88 16.81 -6.38
CA ARG A 28 -13.29 16.92 -6.76
C ARG A 28 -13.96 15.57 -7.01
N VAL A 29 -13.17 14.54 -7.35
CA VAL A 29 -13.69 13.23 -7.78
C VAL A 29 -13.52 12.18 -6.67
N LEU A 30 -12.42 12.26 -5.90
CA LEU A 30 -12.09 11.28 -4.88
C LEU A 30 -12.11 11.88 -3.49
N SER A 31 -12.92 11.29 -2.61
CA SER A 31 -12.84 11.52 -1.17
C SER A 31 -11.42 11.20 -0.65
N THR A 32 -11.00 11.87 0.42
CA THR A 32 -9.71 11.60 1.07
C THR A 32 -9.56 10.13 1.47
N PHE A 33 -10.65 9.49 1.90
CA PHE A 33 -10.66 8.06 2.22
C PHE A 33 -10.35 7.20 0.98
N ALA A 34 -11.02 7.46 -0.14
CA ALA A 34 -10.80 6.71 -1.37
C ALA A 34 -9.39 6.94 -1.92
N ALA A 35 -8.93 8.20 -1.96
CA ALA A 35 -7.59 8.56 -2.39
C ALA A 35 -6.51 7.84 -1.57
N ARG A 36 -6.68 7.76 -0.24
CA ARG A 36 -5.75 7.03 0.64
C ARG A 36 -5.68 5.54 0.31
N LYS A 37 -6.82 4.89 0.13
CA LYS A 37 -6.84 3.44 -0.15
C LYS A 37 -6.35 3.11 -1.56
N LEU A 38 -6.64 3.97 -2.54
CA LEU A 38 -6.08 3.90 -3.89
C LEU A 38 -4.57 4.19 -3.91
N CYS A 39 -4.08 5.12 -3.10
CA CYS A 39 -2.64 5.36 -2.97
C CYS A 39 -1.95 4.12 -2.38
N HIS A 40 -2.50 3.55 -1.29
CA HIS A 40 -1.93 2.37 -0.66
C HIS A 40 -1.88 1.18 -1.64
N ALA A 41 -3.02 0.80 -2.23
CA ALA A 41 -3.09 -0.33 -3.13
C ALA A 41 -2.34 -0.09 -4.45
N GLY A 42 -2.46 1.11 -5.05
CA GLY A 42 -1.85 1.43 -6.33
C GLY A 42 -0.33 1.59 -6.26
N CYS A 43 0.20 2.27 -5.24
CA CYS A 43 1.64 2.31 -5.01
C CYS A 43 2.17 0.93 -4.64
N GLY A 44 1.44 0.16 -3.84
CA GLY A 44 1.80 -1.23 -3.53
C GLY A 44 1.89 -2.11 -4.78
N LEU A 45 0.91 -2.00 -5.69
CA LEU A 45 0.95 -2.67 -6.99
C LEU A 45 2.19 -2.28 -7.80
N GLY A 46 2.49 -0.98 -7.90
CA GLY A 46 3.71 -0.52 -8.59
C GLY A 46 4.98 -1.07 -7.95
N ILE A 47 5.07 -1.05 -6.63
CA ILE A 47 6.22 -1.59 -5.87
C ILE A 47 6.40 -3.09 -6.12
N MET A 48 5.33 -3.86 -6.33
CA MET A 48 5.44 -5.29 -6.67
C MET A 48 6.12 -5.56 -8.01
N TYR A 49 6.10 -4.60 -8.95
CA TYR A 49 6.81 -4.70 -10.23
C TYR A 49 8.26 -4.25 -10.14
N LEU A 50 8.68 -3.67 -9.02
CA LEU A 50 10.07 -3.25 -8.82
C LEU A 50 10.95 -4.44 -8.42
N ASP A 51 12.17 -4.48 -8.97
CA ASP A 51 13.16 -5.48 -8.63
C ASP A 51 14.04 -4.99 -7.46
N SER A 52 13.84 -5.59 -6.29
CA SER A 52 14.60 -5.25 -5.08
C SER A 52 16.11 -5.52 -5.17
N ALA A 53 16.58 -6.33 -6.14
CA ALA A 53 18.00 -6.53 -6.36
C ALA A 53 18.67 -5.27 -6.95
N GLN A 54 17.93 -4.51 -7.76
CA GLN A 54 18.43 -3.31 -8.41
C GLN A 54 18.60 -2.17 -7.41
N LEU A 55 19.71 -1.46 -7.53
CA LEU A 55 20.01 -0.34 -6.62
C LEU A 55 19.06 0.84 -6.85
N THR A 56 18.73 1.13 -8.11
CA THR A 56 17.81 2.20 -8.52
C THR A 56 16.44 2.05 -7.88
N ALA A 57 15.85 0.85 -7.93
CA ALA A 57 14.57 0.54 -7.29
C ALA A 57 14.61 0.71 -5.76
N ARG A 58 15.67 0.25 -5.10
CA ARG A 58 15.86 0.43 -3.65
C ARG A 58 15.97 1.90 -3.27
N CYS A 59 16.82 2.65 -3.96
CA CYS A 59 16.96 4.08 -3.75
C CYS A 59 15.63 4.82 -3.95
N PHE A 60 14.88 4.48 -5.00
CA PHE A 60 13.55 5.05 -5.25
C PHE A 60 12.59 4.80 -4.09
N VAL A 61 12.45 3.54 -3.66
CA VAL A 61 11.57 3.17 -2.53
C VAL A 61 11.98 3.91 -1.26
N TRP A 62 13.27 3.98 -0.94
CA TRP A 62 13.76 4.67 0.25
C TRP A 62 13.56 6.18 0.20
N VAL A 63 13.76 6.82 -0.95
CA VAL A 63 13.51 8.26 -1.11
C VAL A 63 12.01 8.56 -0.93
N VAL A 64 11.14 7.79 -1.57
CA VAL A 64 9.69 7.94 -1.43
C VAL A 64 9.23 7.68 0.01
N ALA A 65 9.77 6.64 0.66
CA ALA A 65 9.45 6.31 2.04
C ALA A 65 9.94 7.39 3.01
N ALA A 66 11.21 7.79 2.92
CA ALA A 66 11.79 8.83 3.78
C ALA A 66 11.08 10.17 3.60
N GLY A 67 10.83 10.59 2.36
CA GLY A 67 10.08 11.81 2.07
C GLY A 67 8.66 11.77 2.63
N SER A 68 7.95 10.66 2.45
CA SER A 68 6.58 10.49 2.97
C SER A 68 6.52 10.47 4.49
N ILE A 69 7.49 9.83 5.16
CA ILE A 69 7.61 9.85 6.63
C ILE A 69 7.93 11.27 7.11
N ALA A 70 8.90 11.95 6.48
CA ALA A 70 9.27 13.32 6.84
C ALA A 70 8.07 14.28 6.74
N MET A 71 7.30 14.22 5.66
CA MET A 71 6.07 15.00 5.52
C MET A 71 4.99 14.61 6.54
N THR A 72 4.85 13.32 6.86
CA THR A 72 3.86 12.83 7.83
C THR A 72 4.17 13.30 9.26
N TRP A 73 5.44 13.46 9.60
CA TRP A 73 5.91 13.86 10.93
C TRP A 73 6.31 15.33 11.06
N ASP A 74 5.98 16.15 10.06
CA ASP A 74 6.29 17.60 10.05
C ASP A 74 7.80 17.90 10.14
N LEU A 75 8.62 16.98 9.61
CA LEU A 75 10.07 17.12 9.48
C LEU A 75 10.49 17.71 8.12
N SER A 76 9.52 17.87 7.21
CA SER A 76 9.70 18.44 5.89
C SER A 76 9.00 19.81 5.82
N PRO A 77 9.54 20.80 5.09
CA PRO A 77 8.84 22.07 4.86
C PRO A 77 7.59 21.91 3.96
N LEU A 78 7.43 20.76 3.31
CA LEU A 78 6.27 20.47 2.48
C LEU A 78 5.12 19.90 3.34
N PRO A 79 3.86 20.33 3.10
CA PRO A 79 2.72 19.79 3.82
C PRO A 79 2.52 18.29 3.49
N PRO A 80 1.91 17.52 4.40
CA PRO A 80 1.55 16.13 4.11
C PRO A 80 0.55 16.07 2.95
N PHE A 81 0.65 15.01 2.14
CA PHE A 81 -0.36 14.69 1.13
C PHE A 81 -1.76 14.66 1.74
N ARG A 82 -2.78 15.06 0.98
CA ARG A 82 -4.17 15.13 1.48
C ARG A 82 -4.69 13.81 2.05
N PHE A 83 -4.14 12.69 1.58
CA PHE A 83 -4.51 11.33 1.98
C PHE A 83 -3.62 10.75 3.09
N SER A 84 -2.59 11.49 3.53
CA SER A 84 -1.87 11.24 4.78
C SER A 84 -2.54 11.99 5.93
N ARG A 85 -2.33 11.52 7.16
CA ARG A 85 -2.74 12.23 8.37
C ARG A 85 -1.47 12.69 9.10
N PRO A 86 -1.45 13.85 9.75
CA PRO A 86 -0.33 14.22 10.61
C PRO A 86 -0.07 13.12 11.66
N ARG A 87 1.19 12.71 11.80
CA ARG A 87 1.67 11.67 12.73
C ARG A 87 0.98 10.31 12.54
N ASP A 88 0.74 9.92 11.28
CA ASP A 88 0.15 8.62 10.95
C ASP A 88 1.14 7.47 11.17
N VAL A 89 0.98 6.80 12.32
CA VAL A 89 1.80 5.63 12.69
C VAL A 89 1.61 4.49 11.69
N GLY A 90 0.41 4.31 11.12
CA GLY A 90 0.12 3.23 10.17
C GLY A 90 0.94 3.37 8.89
N ILE A 91 0.95 4.57 8.29
CA ILE A 91 1.78 4.88 7.10
C ILE A 91 3.26 4.71 7.43
N THR A 92 3.69 5.14 8.62
CA THR A 92 5.09 5.04 9.05
C THR A 92 5.54 3.58 9.14
N VAL A 93 4.79 2.73 9.84
CA VAL A 93 5.10 1.30 9.97
C VAL A 93 5.10 0.61 8.60
N TYR A 94 4.11 0.92 7.76
CA TYR A 94 4.03 0.41 6.40
C TYR A 94 5.29 0.74 5.57
N LEU A 95 5.69 2.02 5.53
CA LEU A 95 6.84 2.47 4.75
C LEU A 95 8.16 1.91 5.26
N ILE A 96 8.32 1.79 6.59
CA ILE A 96 9.50 1.14 7.19
C ILE A 96 9.56 -0.33 6.78
N LEU A 97 8.45 -1.07 6.87
CA LEU A 97 8.40 -2.49 6.53
C LEU A 97 8.79 -2.71 5.06
N VAL A 98 8.20 -1.95 4.14
CA VAL A 98 8.55 -2.01 2.71
C VAL A 98 10.02 -1.65 2.49
N SER A 99 10.53 -0.62 3.16
CA SER A 99 11.93 -0.19 3.04
C SER A 99 12.91 -1.25 3.53
N VAL A 100 12.61 -1.92 4.64
CA VAL A 100 13.40 -3.03 5.19
C VAL A 100 13.36 -4.22 4.23
N TRP A 101 12.20 -4.54 3.66
CA TRP A 101 12.08 -5.63 2.68
C TRP A 101 12.98 -5.44 1.46
N PHE A 102 13.01 -4.21 0.94
CA PHE A 102 13.91 -3.82 -0.16
C PHE A 102 15.38 -3.80 0.28
N ALA A 103 15.69 -3.43 1.53
CA ALA A 103 17.05 -3.51 2.06
C ALA A 103 17.57 -4.95 2.12
N LEU A 104 16.69 -5.90 2.46
CA LEU A 104 16.99 -7.33 2.48
C LEU A 104 16.99 -7.98 1.08
N ARG A 105 16.67 -7.22 0.02
CA ARG A 105 16.56 -7.69 -1.37
C ARG A 105 15.57 -8.85 -1.53
N LEU A 106 14.47 -8.80 -0.77
CA LEU A 106 13.42 -9.81 -0.82
C LEU A 106 12.39 -9.49 -1.91
N PRO A 107 11.80 -10.50 -2.58
CA PRO A 107 10.80 -10.27 -3.62
C PRO A 107 9.61 -9.46 -3.10
N ALA A 108 9.31 -8.34 -3.76
CA ALA A 108 8.24 -7.43 -3.36
C ALA A 108 6.83 -8.08 -3.46
N THR A 109 6.68 -9.11 -4.29
CA THR A 109 5.43 -9.87 -4.45
C THR A 109 4.97 -10.56 -3.16
N VAL A 110 5.90 -10.91 -2.25
CA VAL A 110 5.57 -11.49 -0.94
C VAL A 110 4.79 -10.50 -0.07
N LEU A 111 4.95 -9.19 -0.30
CA LEU A 111 4.22 -8.13 0.41
C LEU A 111 2.82 -7.86 -0.18
N ALA A 112 2.38 -8.58 -1.21
CA ALA A 112 1.07 -8.36 -1.82
C ALA A 112 -0.10 -8.35 -0.81
N PRO A 113 -0.15 -9.22 0.21
CA PRO A 113 -1.17 -9.14 1.26
C PRO A 113 -1.18 -7.80 2.00
N LEU A 114 -0.01 -7.23 2.27
CA LEU A 114 0.11 -5.93 2.93
C LEU A 114 -0.52 -4.82 2.08
N PHE A 115 -0.27 -4.84 0.76
CA PHE A 115 -0.72 -3.81 -0.17
C PHE A 115 -2.23 -3.84 -0.43
N PHE A 116 -2.84 -5.03 -0.45
CA PHE A 116 -4.25 -5.17 -0.87
C PHE A 116 -5.22 -5.46 0.28
N ALA A 117 -4.81 -6.20 1.31
CA ALA A 117 -5.74 -6.64 2.34
C ALA A 117 -6.25 -5.48 3.21
N ASP A 118 -5.39 -4.52 3.60
CA ASP A 118 -5.82 -3.34 4.38
C ASP A 118 -6.77 -2.42 3.59
N PRO A 119 -6.50 -2.08 2.32
CA PRO A 119 -7.46 -1.36 1.49
C PRO A 119 -8.78 -2.12 1.31
N ALA A 120 -8.73 -3.41 1.00
CA ALA A 120 -9.92 -4.24 0.82
C ALA A 120 -10.78 -4.27 2.09
N GLY A 121 -10.16 -4.52 3.25
CA GLY A 121 -10.86 -4.55 4.54
C GLY A 121 -11.60 -3.26 4.85
N ALA A 122 -10.95 -2.11 4.61
CA ALA A 122 -11.56 -0.81 4.86
C ALA A 122 -12.68 -0.47 3.86
N VAL A 123 -12.48 -0.77 2.56
CA VAL A 123 -13.46 -0.47 1.51
C VAL A 123 -14.68 -1.38 1.65
N VAL A 124 -14.48 -2.70 1.76
CA VAL A 124 -15.56 -3.68 1.90
C VAL A 124 -16.29 -3.48 3.23
N GLY A 125 -15.56 -3.28 4.34
CA GLY A 125 -16.16 -3.02 5.63
C GLY A 125 -17.05 -1.78 5.62
N LYS A 126 -16.58 -0.68 5.01
CA LYS A 126 -17.38 0.56 4.90
C LYS A 126 -18.60 0.37 3.98
N ALA A 127 -18.43 -0.32 2.85
CA ALA A 127 -19.52 -0.59 1.91
C ALA A 127 -20.60 -1.47 2.56
N LEU A 128 -20.23 -2.57 3.21
CA LEU A 128 -21.18 -3.47 3.88
C LEU A 128 -21.96 -2.76 5.00
N SER A 129 -21.29 -1.91 5.79
CA SER A 129 -21.96 -1.11 6.81
C SER A 129 -22.93 -0.09 6.21
N TRP A 130 -22.65 0.43 5.01
CA TRP A 130 -23.55 1.35 4.31
C TRP A 130 -24.78 0.64 3.73
N TYR A 131 -24.58 -0.51 3.06
CA TYR A 131 -25.67 -1.24 2.39
C TYR A 131 -26.54 -2.08 3.34
N LEU A 132 -25.93 -2.81 4.27
CA LEU A 132 -26.62 -3.78 5.13
C LEU A 132 -26.86 -3.26 6.55
N GLY A 133 -26.21 -2.15 6.93
CA GLY A 133 -26.31 -1.57 8.26
C GLY A 133 -25.48 -2.30 9.33
N SER A 134 -25.34 -1.64 10.49
CA SER A 134 -24.49 -2.09 11.60
C SER A 134 -24.92 -3.43 12.22
N ARG A 135 -26.21 -3.80 12.09
CA ARG A 135 -26.73 -5.07 12.61
C ARG A 135 -26.15 -6.29 11.89
N TRP A 136 -25.89 -6.16 10.59
CA TRP A 136 -25.37 -7.24 9.74
C TRP A 136 -23.87 -7.15 9.53
N ASN A 137 -23.26 -5.97 9.74
CA ASN A 137 -21.82 -5.79 9.76
C ASN A 137 -21.34 -5.15 11.08
N PRO A 138 -21.45 -5.87 12.21
CA PRO A 138 -21.11 -5.31 13.51
C PRO A 138 -19.62 -5.01 13.62
N ALA A 139 -19.30 -3.96 14.38
CA ALA A 139 -17.95 -3.71 14.81
C ALA A 139 -17.57 -4.68 15.94
N TRP A 140 -16.38 -5.28 15.85
CA TRP A 140 -15.90 -6.26 16.82
C TRP A 140 -14.63 -5.83 17.57
N CYS A 141 -13.86 -4.90 17.00
CA CYS A 141 -12.63 -4.38 17.61
C CYS A 141 -12.45 -2.92 17.19
N GLY A 142 -12.83 -1.99 18.06
CA GLY A 142 -12.89 -0.57 17.73
C GLY A 142 -13.81 -0.32 16.54
N SER A 143 -13.31 0.35 15.50
CA SER A 143 -14.04 0.61 14.25
C SER A 143 -13.92 -0.51 13.20
N LYS A 144 -13.23 -1.63 13.52
CA LYS A 144 -13.09 -2.77 12.62
C LYS A 144 -14.39 -3.56 12.61
N THR A 145 -14.86 -3.95 11.43
CA THR A 145 -16.11 -4.69 11.23
C THR A 145 -15.84 -6.13 10.82
N VAL A 146 -16.77 -7.03 11.13
CA VAL A 146 -16.65 -8.46 10.78
C VAL A 146 -16.47 -8.64 9.26
N GLY A 147 -17.29 -7.98 8.45
CA GLY A 147 -17.19 -8.03 6.99
C GLY A 147 -15.88 -7.45 6.46
N GLY A 148 -15.35 -6.41 7.10
CA GLY A 148 -14.01 -5.89 6.78
C GLY A 148 -12.91 -6.91 7.09
N SER A 149 -13.00 -7.61 8.21
CA SER A 149 -12.03 -8.65 8.58
C SER A 149 -12.11 -9.90 7.69
N VAL A 150 -13.30 -10.30 7.26
CA VAL A 150 -13.47 -11.35 6.23
C VAL A 150 -12.80 -10.92 4.92
N ALA A 151 -12.97 -9.66 4.50
CA ALA A 151 -12.28 -9.14 3.32
C ALA A 151 -10.76 -9.13 3.46
N VAL A 152 -10.21 -8.73 4.62
CA VAL A 152 -8.75 -8.83 4.89
C VAL A 152 -8.28 -10.27 4.76
N PHE A 153 -9.00 -11.23 5.34
CA PHE A 153 -8.64 -12.65 5.26
C PHE A 153 -8.66 -13.15 3.81
N SER A 154 -9.75 -12.90 3.09
CA SER A 154 -9.90 -13.33 1.69
C SER A 154 -8.84 -12.71 0.78
N PHE A 155 -8.60 -11.41 0.88
CA PHE A 155 -7.58 -10.75 0.05
C PHE A 155 -6.17 -11.17 0.44
N THR A 156 -5.88 -11.38 1.71
CA THR A 156 -4.60 -11.99 2.15
C THR A 156 -4.42 -13.35 1.49
N TRP A 157 -5.42 -14.24 1.60
CA TRP A 157 -5.36 -15.57 1.00
C TRP A 157 -5.15 -15.54 -0.51
N LEU A 158 -5.89 -14.68 -1.22
CA LEU A 158 -5.80 -14.55 -2.69
C LEU A 158 -4.51 -13.88 -3.17
N SER A 159 -3.89 -13.04 -2.33
CA SER A 159 -2.67 -12.30 -2.68
C SER A 159 -1.38 -13.00 -2.25
N ILE A 160 -1.46 -14.07 -1.48
CA ILE A 160 -0.35 -15.01 -1.31
C ILE A 160 -0.13 -15.68 -2.67
N THR A 161 0.71 -15.03 -3.47
CA THR A 161 1.12 -15.48 -4.82
C THR A 161 2.46 -16.19 -4.79
N TYR A 162 3.13 -16.22 -3.64
CA TYR A 162 4.36 -16.97 -3.46
C TYR A 162 3.99 -18.43 -3.15
N ASP A 163 4.52 -19.36 -3.95
CA ASP A 163 4.49 -20.77 -3.63
C ASP A 163 5.26 -21.01 -2.33
N CYS A 164 4.56 -21.01 -1.21
CA CYS A 164 5.05 -21.55 0.06
C CYS A 164 5.07 -23.09 -0.01
N SER A 165 5.39 -23.69 -1.16
CA SER A 165 5.53 -25.14 -1.27
C SER A 165 6.85 -25.54 -0.61
N PRO A 166 6.86 -26.53 0.30
CA PRO A 166 8.09 -27.01 0.93
C PRO A 166 9.03 -27.76 -0.03
N LEU A 167 8.71 -27.83 -1.33
CA LEU A 167 9.34 -28.68 -2.34
C LEU A 167 10.44 -27.99 -3.16
N GLN A 168 10.82 -26.74 -2.85
CA GLN A 168 11.88 -26.01 -3.55
C GLN A 168 13.00 -25.49 -2.61
N ARG A 169 13.30 -26.22 -1.53
CA ARG A 169 14.61 -26.09 -0.87
C ARG A 169 15.64 -26.97 -1.56
#